data_AF-A0AAU7PRS4-F1
#
_entry.id   AF-A0AAU7PRS4-F1
#
_cell.length_a   1.000
_cell.length_b   1.000
_cell.length_c   1.000
_cell.angle_alpha   90.00
_cell.angle_beta   90.00
_cell.angle_gamma   90.00
#
_symmetry.space_group_name_H-M   'P 1'
#
loop_
_entity.id
_entity.type
_entity.pdbx_description
1 polymer ?
#
loop_
_entity_poly.entity_id
_entity_poly.type
_entity_poly.pdbx_seq_one_letter_code
_entity_poly.pdbx_strand_id
1 'polypeptide(L)'
;MRIEHGNPYGYDVNRNLTREPLEKQKDEKESYMAAMSQQLETSGEQTKAEREKLKILLNCLEISRRIAGGDKVPPADHQYLMKHDSALYARSVMMRFPKNNPHEYKRLTQERERQSNPQDQMTNEGENFEGLKEPLIQCSGARVDVSV
;
A
#
# COMPACT_ATOMS: atom_id res chain seq x y z
N MET A 1 39.26 -25.19 71.37
CA MET A 1 37.80 -25.03 71.14
C MET A 1 37.62 -23.98 70.06
N ARG A 2 37.27 -24.37 68.83
CA ARG A 2 36.78 -23.46 67.78
C ARG A 2 35.31 -23.79 67.60
N ILE A 3 34.44 -22.80 67.81
CA ILE A 3 33.01 -22.96 67.58
C ILE A 3 32.79 -22.59 66.13
N GLU A 4 32.49 -23.58 65.29
CA GLU A 4 32.07 -23.34 63.93
C GLU A 4 30.64 -22.81 63.97
N HIS A 5 30.46 -21.52 63.66
CA HIS A 5 29.14 -20.96 63.40
C HIS A 5 28.73 -21.35 61.98
N GLY A 6 28.49 -22.65 61.79
CA GLY A 6 27.74 -23.15 60.65
C GLY A 6 26.33 -22.60 60.74
N ASN A 7 25.95 -21.79 59.76
CA ASN A 7 24.60 -21.23 59.66
C ASN A 7 23.57 -22.38 59.77
N PRO A 8 22.75 -22.43 60.84
CA PRO A 8 21.88 -23.58 61.13
C PRO A 8 20.70 -23.71 60.16
N TYR A 9 20.54 -22.76 59.24
CA TYR A 9 19.53 -22.75 58.20
C TYR A 9 20.17 -22.48 56.84
N GLY A 10 21.11 -23.34 56.44
CA GLY A 10 21.61 -23.38 55.06
C GLY A 10 20.53 -23.94 54.13
N TYR A 11 19.63 -23.10 53.64
CA TYR A 11 18.76 -23.47 52.52
C TYR A 11 19.62 -23.49 51.25
N ASP A 12 19.87 -24.67 50.71
CA ASP A 12 20.38 -24.82 49.34
C ASP A 12 19.28 -24.35 48.39
N VAL A 13 19.33 -23.07 48.02
CA VAL A 13 18.48 -22.55 46.95
C VAL A 13 18.91 -23.24 45.67
N ASN A 14 18.10 -24.22 45.25
CA ASN A 14 18.34 -25.01 44.04
C ASN A 14 18.32 -24.04 42.84
N ARG A 15 19.50 -23.57 42.43
CA ARG A 15 19.71 -22.56 41.38
C ARG A 15 19.12 -22.99 40.03
N ASN A 16 18.85 -24.29 39.87
CA ASN A 16 18.22 -24.88 38.69
C ASN A 16 16.68 -24.79 38.72
N LEU A 17 16.05 -24.74 39.90
CA LEU A 17 14.58 -24.72 40.03
C LEU A 17 13.94 -23.41 39.54
N THR A 18 14.69 -22.31 39.59
CA THR A 18 14.24 -20.98 39.12
C THR A 18 14.59 -20.69 37.67
N ARG A 19 15.59 -21.38 37.09
CA ARG A 19 16.05 -21.13 35.72
C ARG A 19 15.15 -21.75 34.66
N GLU A 20 14.75 -23.01 34.82
CA GLU A 20 13.88 -23.66 33.84
C GLU A 20 12.52 -22.96 33.64
N PRO A 21 11.79 -22.53 34.70
CA PRO A 21 10.54 -21.80 34.51
C PRO A 21 10.74 -20.43 33.86
N LEU A 22 11.86 -19.75 34.16
CA LEU A 22 12.22 -18.47 33.55
C LEU A 22 12.63 -18.62 32.08
N GLU A 23 13.33 -19.69 31.73
CA GLU A 23 13.71 -20.01 30.34
C GLU A 23 12.48 -20.37 29.52
N LYS A 24 11.59 -21.23 30.03
CA LYS A 24 10.30 -21.50 29.37
C LYS A 24 9.47 -20.24 29.16
N GLN A 25 9.39 -19.37 30.17
CA GLN A 25 8.67 -18.11 30.04
C GLN A 25 9.32 -17.16 29.02
N LYS A 26 10.66 -17.17 28.89
CA LYS A 26 11.38 -16.41 27.88
C LYS A 26 11.11 -16.96 26.48
N ASP A 27 11.19 -18.27 26.30
CA ASP A 27 10.95 -18.93 25.01
C ASP A 27 9.50 -18.73 24.55
N GLU A 28 8.53 -18.82 25.46
CA GLU A 28 7.11 -18.52 25.19
C GLU A 28 6.92 -17.06 24.78
N LYS A 29 7.56 -16.13 25.48
CA LYS A 29 7.51 -14.70 25.14
C LYS A 29 8.18 -14.44 23.79
N GLU A 30 9.30 -15.07 23.50
CA GLU A 30 10.03 -14.91 22.24
C GLU A 30 9.23 -15.48 21.07
N SER A 31 8.62 -16.66 21.23
CA SER A 31 7.68 -17.25 20.29
C SER A 31 6.47 -16.35 20.04
N TYR A 32 5.87 -15.79 21.09
CA TYR A 32 4.76 -14.86 20.98
C TYR A 32 5.15 -13.57 20.24
N MET A 33 6.30 -12.99 20.56
CA MET A 33 6.83 -11.80 19.87
C MET A 33 7.16 -12.09 18.40
N ALA A 34 7.72 -13.27 18.09
CA ALA A 34 8.00 -13.70 16.73
C ALA A 34 6.72 -13.85 15.90
N ALA A 35 5.69 -14.49 16.45
CA ALA A 35 4.38 -14.62 15.81
C ALA A 35 3.73 -13.24 15.56
N MET A 36 3.80 -12.33 16.54
CA MET A 36 3.30 -10.96 16.38
C MET A 36 4.07 -10.18 15.30
N SER A 37 5.40 -10.29 15.25
CA SER A 37 6.22 -9.65 14.21
C SER A 37 5.85 -10.17 12.82
N GLN A 38 5.73 -11.50 12.67
CA GLN A 38 5.32 -12.11 11.41
C GLN A 38 3.92 -11.67 10.97
N GLN A 39 2.98 -11.53 11.90
CA GLN A 39 1.64 -11.02 11.60
C GLN A 39 1.66 -9.55 11.14
N LEU A 40 2.49 -8.70 11.77
CA LEU A 40 2.65 -7.31 11.36
C LEU A 40 3.33 -7.18 9.99
N GLU A 41 4.35 -7.99 9.71
CA GLU A 41 5.03 -8.03 8.43
C GLU A 41 4.08 -8.44 7.30
N THR A 42 3.36 -9.55 7.47
CA THR A 42 2.39 -10.03 6.49
C THR A 42 1.24 -9.03 6.26
N SER A 43 0.71 -8.42 7.33
CA SER A 43 -0.29 -7.35 7.23
C SER A 43 0.26 -6.11 6.51
N GLY A 44 1.51 -5.73 6.78
CA GLY A 44 2.18 -4.63 6.10
C GLY A 44 2.39 -4.89 4.61
N GLU A 45 2.77 -6.11 4.22
CA GLU A 45 2.91 -6.52 2.82
C GLU A 45 1.57 -6.51 2.07
N GLN A 46 0.52 -7.04 2.69
CA GLN A 46 -0.84 -7.01 2.14
C GLN A 46 -1.30 -5.57 1.89
N THR A 47 -1.12 -4.69 2.89
CA THR A 47 -1.46 -3.27 2.78
C THR A 47 -0.71 -2.58 1.64
N LYS A 48 0.59 -2.86 1.48
CA LYS A 48 1.39 -2.32 0.37
C LYS A 48 0.88 -2.82 -0.98
N ALA A 49 0.57 -4.11 -1.10
CA ALA A 49 0.04 -4.69 -2.33
C ALA A 49 -1.33 -4.11 -2.71
N GLU A 50 -2.22 -3.89 -1.74
CA GLU A 50 -3.51 -3.23 -1.94
C GLU A 50 -3.34 -1.78 -2.40
N ARG A 51 -2.42 -1.04 -1.77
CA ARG A 51 -2.11 0.34 -2.15
C ARG A 51 -1.61 0.44 -3.59
N GLU A 52 -0.75 -0.48 -4.03
CA GLU A 52 -0.28 -0.52 -5.42
C GLU A 52 -1.41 -0.87 -6.39
N LYS A 53 -2.29 -1.82 -6.06
CA LYS A 53 -3.48 -2.13 -6.88
C LYS A 53 -4.39 -0.92 -7.03
N LEU A 54 -4.64 -0.18 -5.95
CA LEU A 54 -5.44 1.05 -5.98
C LEU A 54 -4.79 2.13 -6.84
N LYS A 55 -3.46 2.28 -6.76
CA LYS A 55 -2.72 3.24 -7.60
C LYS A 55 -2.86 2.91 -9.09
N ILE A 56 -2.73 1.64 -9.47
CA ILE A 56 -2.95 1.18 -10.85
C ILE A 56 -4.38 1.51 -11.30
N LEU A 57 -5.38 1.17 -10.47
CA LEU A 57 -6.78 1.44 -10.77
C LEU A 57 -7.05 2.93 -11.00
N LEU A 58 -6.56 3.81 -10.12
CA LEU A 58 -6.73 5.26 -10.24
C LEU A 58 -6.08 5.80 -11.51
N ASN A 59 -4.87 5.33 -11.86
CA ASN A 59 -4.22 5.69 -13.12
C ASN A 59 -5.06 5.26 -14.33
N CYS A 60 -5.57 4.03 -14.34
CA CYS A 60 -6.42 3.52 -15.42
C CYS A 60 -7.70 4.35 -15.59
N LEU A 61 -8.36 4.70 -14.48
CA LEU A 61 -9.57 5.52 -14.49
C LEU A 61 -9.31 6.94 -14.99
N GLU A 62 -8.20 7.56 -14.58
CA GLU A 62 -7.85 8.91 -15.04
C GLU A 62 -7.49 8.91 -16.53
N ILE A 63 -6.73 7.92 -17.01
CA ILE A 63 -6.43 7.77 -18.45
C ILE A 63 -7.73 7.55 -19.24
N SER A 64 -8.59 6.65 -18.76
CA SER A 64 -9.90 6.37 -19.33
C SER A 64 -10.74 7.65 -19.44
N ARG A 65 -10.79 8.46 -18.37
CA ARG A 65 -11.49 9.75 -18.34
C ARG A 65 -10.97 10.71 -19.42
N ARG A 66 -9.64 10.81 -19.60
CA ARG A 66 -9.03 11.68 -20.62
C ARG A 66 -9.37 11.19 -22.04
N ILE A 67 -9.30 9.88 -22.30
CA ILE A 67 -9.63 9.29 -23.60
C ILE A 67 -11.12 9.52 -23.91
N ALA A 68 -12.00 9.12 -22.98
CA ALA A 68 -13.45 9.27 -23.15
C ALA A 68 -13.84 10.76 -23.27
N GLY A 69 -13.18 11.66 -22.55
CA GLY A 69 -13.38 13.11 -22.64
C GLY A 69 -12.92 13.76 -23.94
N GLY A 70 -12.32 13.00 -24.87
CA GLY A 70 -11.90 13.51 -26.17
C GLY A 70 -10.51 14.10 -26.21
N ASP A 71 -9.83 14.21 -25.07
CA ASP A 71 -8.51 14.86 -24.97
C ASP A 71 -7.40 14.04 -25.65
N LYS A 72 -6.25 14.67 -25.89
CA LYS A 72 -5.07 14.02 -26.44
C LYS A 72 -4.27 13.40 -25.29
N VAL A 73 -4.18 12.08 -25.32
CA VAL A 73 -3.49 11.27 -24.31
C VAL A 73 -2.20 10.72 -24.91
N PRO A 74 -1.07 10.73 -24.17
CA PRO A 74 0.19 10.19 -24.65
C PRO A 74 0.11 8.70 -25.00
N PRO A 75 0.83 8.22 -26.03
CA PRO A 75 0.81 6.80 -26.42
C PRO A 75 1.18 5.83 -25.29
N ALA A 76 2.10 6.22 -24.40
CA ALA A 76 2.49 5.41 -23.25
C ALA A 76 1.32 5.18 -22.28
N ASP A 77 0.47 6.18 -22.05
CA ASP A 77 -0.70 6.04 -21.18
C ASP A 77 -1.80 5.19 -21.86
N HIS A 78 -1.95 5.28 -23.19
CA HIS A 78 -2.80 4.34 -23.94
C HIS A 78 -2.33 2.88 -23.74
N GLN A 79 -1.02 2.63 -23.86
CA GLN A 79 -0.44 1.29 -23.65
C GLN A 79 -0.60 0.82 -22.21
N TYR A 80 -0.40 1.71 -21.23
CA TYR A 80 -0.59 1.40 -19.82
C TYR A 80 -2.03 0.94 -19.55
N LEU A 81 -3.02 1.70 -19.99
CA LEU A 81 -4.43 1.34 -19.80
C LEU A 81 -4.77 0.03 -20.52
N MET A 82 -4.28 -0.18 -21.75
CA MET A 82 -4.51 -1.42 -22.49
C MET A 82 -3.90 -2.64 -21.78
N LYS A 83 -2.73 -2.49 -21.14
CA LYS A 83 -2.04 -3.55 -20.41
C LYS A 83 -2.74 -3.93 -19.10
N HIS A 84 -3.28 -2.94 -18.39
CA HIS A 84 -3.87 -3.13 -17.07
C HIS A 84 -5.39 -3.36 -17.09
N ASP A 85 -6.11 -2.74 -18.03
CA ASP A 85 -7.56 -2.91 -18.21
C ASP A 85 -7.97 -2.62 -19.68
N SER A 86 -7.79 -3.63 -20.54
CA SER A 86 -8.11 -3.55 -21.97
C SER A 86 -9.60 -3.34 -22.25
N ALA A 87 -10.48 -3.84 -21.38
CA ALA A 87 -11.91 -3.66 -21.51
C ALA A 87 -12.31 -2.19 -21.24
N LEU A 88 -11.74 -1.58 -20.21
CA LEU A 88 -11.91 -0.15 -19.95
C LEU A 88 -11.36 0.68 -21.09
N TYR A 89 -10.16 0.36 -21.61
CA TYR A 89 -9.60 1.01 -22.78
C TYR A 89 -10.58 1.07 -23.97
N ALA A 90 -11.10 -0.10 -24.36
CA ALA A 90 -12.04 -0.22 -25.47
C ALA A 90 -13.31 0.61 -25.24
N ARG A 91 -13.86 0.57 -24.01
CA ARG A 91 -15.02 1.39 -23.62
C ARG A 91 -14.71 2.89 -23.72
N SER A 92 -13.56 3.35 -23.23
CA SER A 92 -13.19 4.77 -23.28
C SER A 92 -13.08 5.29 -24.71
N VAL A 93 -12.50 4.48 -25.61
CA VAL A 93 -12.39 4.83 -27.04
C VAL A 93 -13.77 4.87 -27.69
N MET A 94 -14.64 3.90 -27.39
CA MET A 94 -16.01 3.85 -27.93
C MET A 94 -16.87 5.02 -27.45
N MET A 95 -16.72 5.42 -26.19
CA MET A 95 -17.47 6.53 -25.57
C MET A 95 -16.80 7.89 -25.77
N ARG A 96 -15.79 7.99 -26.64
CA ARG A 96 -15.01 9.20 -26.83
C ARG A 96 -15.84 10.35 -27.38
N PHE A 97 -15.89 11.45 -26.63
CA PHE A 97 -16.53 12.69 -27.05
C PHE A 97 -15.65 13.46 -28.05
N PRO A 98 -16.17 13.87 -29.22
CA PRO A 98 -15.45 14.74 -30.12
C PRO A 98 -15.29 16.14 -29.50
N LYS A 99 -14.08 16.70 -29.58
CA LYS A 99 -13.73 17.99 -28.98
C LYS A 99 -12.95 18.84 -29.99
N ASN A 100 -13.40 20.07 -30.22
CA ASN A 100 -12.79 20.97 -31.21
C ASN A 100 -11.32 21.29 -30.87
N ASN A 101 -11.04 21.59 -29.60
CA ASN A 101 -9.70 21.88 -29.09
C ASN A 101 -9.39 20.94 -27.91
N PRO A 102 -8.95 19.70 -28.18
CA PRO A 102 -8.64 18.75 -27.12
C PRO A 102 -7.39 19.18 -26.35
N HIS A 103 -7.42 19.02 -25.02
CA HIS A 103 -6.25 19.31 -24.18
C HIS A 103 -5.17 18.25 -24.39
N GLU A 104 -3.91 18.66 -24.39
CA GLU A 104 -2.75 17.77 -24.50
C GLU A 104 -2.19 17.48 -23.12
N TYR A 105 -2.41 16.25 -22.64
CA TYR A 105 -1.86 15.84 -21.36
C TYR A 105 -0.41 15.37 -21.48
N LYS A 106 0.39 15.69 -20.47
CA LYS A 106 1.65 14.98 -20.21
C LYS A 106 1.37 13.57 -19.72
N ARG A 107 2.37 12.68 -19.89
CA ARG A 107 2.32 11.29 -19.44
C ARG A 107 2.03 11.23 -17.94
N LEU A 108 0.99 10.50 -17.56
CA LEU A 108 0.59 10.31 -16.17
C LEU A 108 1.42 9.23 -15.48
N THR A 109 1.73 8.17 -16.20
CA THR A 109 2.36 6.97 -15.64
C THR A 109 3.87 7.02 -15.80
N GLN A 110 4.63 6.98 -14.70
CA GLN A 110 6.07 6.74 -14.74
C GLN A 110 6.35 5.23 -14.83
N GLU A 111 5.77 4.53 -15.81
CA GLU A 111 6.22 3.16 -16.06
C GLU A 111 7.60 3.25 -16.71
N ARG A 112 8.64 2.97 -15.92
CA ARG A 112 10.03 2.93 -16.38
C ARG A 112 10.06 1.97 -17.56
N GLU A 113 10.21 2.51 -18.76
CA GLU A 113 10.30 1.73 -19.97
C GLU A 113 11.47 0.77 -19.77
N ARG A 114 11.18 -0.53 -19.61
CA ARG A 114 12.19 -1.56 -19.85
C ARG A 114 12.36 -1.67 -21.36
N GLN A 115 12.76 -0.57 -21.99
CA GLN A 115 13.41 -0.61 -23.28
C GLN A 115 14.87 -0.88 -23.00
N SER A 116 15.34 -2.03 -23.45
CA SER A 116 16.74 -2.36 -23.55
C SER A 116 17.44 -1.35 -24.47
N ASN A 117 17.94 -0.24 -23.90
CA ASN A 117 19.32 0.22 -24.08
C ASN A 117 19.65 1.38 -23.13
N PRO A 118 20.87 1.42 -22.54
CA PRO A 118 21.25 2.38 -21.53
C PRO A 118 21.92 3.61 -22.17
N GLN A 119 21.38 4.80 -21.93
CA GLN A 119 22.15 6.04 -21.92
C GLN A 119 21.39 7.13 -21.14
N ASP A 120 21.80 7.26 -19.88
CA ASP A 120 22.16 8.50 -19.21
C ASP A 120 21.20 9.71 -19.29
N GLN A 121 20.60 10.09 -18.15
CA GLN A 121 21.02 11.28 -17.41
C GLN A 121 20.10 11.55 -16.20
N MET A 122 20.77 11.83 -15.08
CA MET A 122 20.22 12.40 -13.86
C MET A 122 19.66 13.81 -14.10
N THR A 123 18.49 14.11 -13.55
CA THR A 123 18.21 15.40 -12.90
C THR A 123 17.22 15.18 -11.76
N ASN A 124 17.65 15.43 -10.53
CA ASN A 124 16.80 15.88 -9.42
C ASN A 124 16.02 17.12 -9.87
N GLU A 125 14.77 17.30 -9.43
CA GLU A 125 14.13 18.47 -8.75
C GLU A 125 12.70 18.00 -8.37
N GLY A 126 12.21 18.12 -7.13
CA GLY A 126 11.78 19.38 -6.52
C GLY A 126 10.25 19.42 -6.50
N GLU A 127 9.66 19.33 -5.31
CA GLU A 127 8.24 19.17 -4.99
C GLU A 127 7.34 20.32 -5.50
N ASN A 128 6.08 20.03 -5.88
CA ASN A 128 4.94 20.90 -5.52
C ASN A 128 3.60 20.13 -5.65
N PHE A 129 2.99 19.79 -4.51
CA PHE A 129 1.63 19.25 -4.41
C PHE A 129 0.71 20.35 -3.90
N GLU A 130 0.02 21.03 -4.82
CA GLU A 130 -1.00 22.02 -4.49
C GLU A 130 -2.41 21.44 -4.65
N GLY A 131 -3.09 21.29 -3.50
CA GLY A 131 -4.50 21.64 -3.35
C GLY A 131 -5.56 20.68 -3.89
N LEU A 132 -5.86 19.62 -3.13
CA LEU A 132 -7.20 19.02 -3.12
C LEU A 132 -8.19 20.05 -2.57
N LYS A 133 -8.96 20.70 -3.45
CA LYS A 133 -10.22 21.35 -3.07
C LYS A 133 -11.32 20.31 -3.16
N GLU A 134 -11.76 19.84 -2.00
CA GLU A 134 -12.95 18.99 -1.87
C GLU A 134 -14.19 19.75 -2.37
N PRO A 135 -15.00 19.20 -3.29
CA PRO A 135 -16.38 19.60 -3.41
C PRO A 135 -17.18 18.84 -2.35
N LEU A 136 -17.76 19.59 -1.41
CA LEU A 136 -18.76 19.14 -0.46
C LEU A 136 -19.98 18.60 -1.23
N ILE A 137 -20.09 17.28 -1.39
CA ILE A 137 -21.29 16.64 -1.95
C ILE A 137 -22.23 16.33 -0.78
N GLN A 138 -23.17 17.24 -0.54
CA GLN A 138 -24.33 17.00 0.31
C GLN A 138 -25.47 16.48 -0.57
N CYS A 139 -25.62 15.16 -0.65
CA CYS A 139 -26.82 14.54 -1.22
C CYS A 139 -27.72 14.09 -0.07
N SER A 140 -28.73 14.91 0.18
CA SER A 140 -29.88 14.68 1.04
C SER A 140 -30.51 13.31 0.80
N GLY A 141 -30.72 12.56 1.88
CA GLY A 141 -31.38 11.26 1.84
C GLY A 141 -32.80 11.35 1.28
N ALA A 142 -33.06 10.58 0.22
CA ALA A 142 -34.41 10.20 -0.15
C ALA A 142 -34.74 8.91 0.61
N ARG A 143 -35.68 9.00 1.58
CA ARG A 143 -36.38 7.84 2.13
C ARG A 143 -37.14 7.20 0.98
N VAL A 144 -36.85 5.93 0.67
CA VAL A 144 -37.75 5.12 -0.14
C VAL A 144 -38.70 4.45 0.85
N ASP A 145 -39.94 4.91 0.89
CA ASP A 145 -41.03 4.23 1.60
C ASP A 145 -41.26 2.88 0.92
N VAL A 146 -40.93 1.80 1.62
CA VAL A 146 -41.42 0.47 1.27
C VAL A 146 -42.86 0.40 1.75
N SER A 147 -43.80 0.52 0.80
CA SER A 147 -45.18 0.10 1.04
C SER A 147 -45.26 -1.40 0.83
N VAL A 148 -45.87 -2.04 1.84
CA VAL A 148 -46.04 -3.49 2.11
C VAL A 148 -46.56 -4.29 0.92
#